data_AF-A0AAW1MIC8-F1
#
_entry.id   AF-A0AAW1MIC8-F1
#
_cell.length_a   1.000
_cell.length_b   1.000
_cell.length_c   1.000
_cell.angle_alpha   90.00
_cell.angle_beta   90.00
_cell.angle_gamma   90.00
#
_symmetry.space_group_name_H-M   'P 1'
#
loop_
_entity.id
_entity.type
_entity.pdbx_description
1 polymer ?
#
loop_
_entity_poly.entity_id
_entity_poly.type
_entity_poly.pdbx_seq_one_letter_code
_entity_poly.pdbx_strand_id
1 'polypeptide(L)'
;MADSTNSKEMDKSEDGNAPPSTELVTITLNYKGKGYLVTVDMYTATELLDDKKLAEKYVENAYYSFLESEANYGNNKNDKNVKKVWRSKGKPTEDDERATSLFLQLRHKYAKAFSEKNTFKHCLWIQIAKEMYDTGYNIFSHKENVLTKCKKRFSKLATSYVKYMEHVKTPGAEAREPPPFFDQLQLILGA
;
A
#
# COMPACT_ATOMS: atom_id res chain seq x y z
N MET A 1 63.02 8.43 30.07
CA MET A 1 63.64 7.92 28.83
C MET A 1 62.48 7.40 28.00
N ALA A 2 61.88 8.16 27.07
CA ALA A 2 62.42 8.53 25.75
C ALA A 2 63.00 7.28 25.06
N ASP A 3 62.59 6.84 23.86
CA ASP A 3 62.06 7.60 22.73
C ASP A 3 61.48 6.67 21.63
N SER A 4 60.62 7.26 20.78
CA SER A 4 60.50 7.07 19.31
C SER A 4 59.92 5.79 18.66
N THR A 5 58.67 5.95 18.21
CA THR A 5 58.09 5.78 16.84
C THR A 5 58.65 4.79 15.81
N ASN A 6 57.73 4.03 15.18
CA ASN A 6 57.62 3.97 13.71
C ASN A 6 56.19 3.62 13.22
N SER A 7 55.80 4.23 12.11
CA SER A 7 54.48 4.20 11.45
C SER A 7 54.49 3.38 10.14
N LYS A 8 53.37 2.71 9.82
CA LYS A 8 52.81 2.32 8.49
C LYS A 8 51.99 1.02 8.69
N GLU A 9 50.86 0.75 8.05
CA GLU A 9 50.20 1.28 6.85
C GLU A 9 48.71 0.94 6.95
N MET A 10 47.86 1.76 6.32
CA MET A 10 46.42 1.55 6.18
C MET A 10 46.14 0.31 5.33
N ASP A 11 45.15 -0.49 5.73
CA ASP A 11 44.23 -1.08 4.77
C ASP A 11 42.79 -0.82 5.23
N LYS A 12 42.10 0.01 4.45
CA LYS A 12 40.66 0.29 4.58
C LYS A 12 39.97 -0.63 3.59
N SER A 13 39.42 -1.73 4.08
CA SER A 13 38.27 -2.35 3.42
C SER A 13 37.01 -1.86 4.12
N GLU A 14 36.52 -0.72 3.64
CA GLU A 14 35.10 -0.39 3.68
C GLU A 14 34.38 -1.45 2.84
N ASP A 15 33.57 -2.29 3.46
CA ASP A 15 32.50 -2.96 2.72
C ASP A 15 31.32 -3.27 3.64
N GLY A 16 30.16 -2.72 3.27
CA GLY A 16 28.87 -3.29 3.63
C GLY A 16 28.25 -2.87 4.95
N ASN A 17 28.12 -1.56 5.22
CA ASN A 17 27.05 -1.11 6.13
C ASN A 17 25.70 -1.18 5.40
N ALA A 18 25.27 -2.41 5.08
CA ALA A 18 23.89 -2.66 4.72
C ALA A 18 23.07 -2.42 5.98
N PRO A 19 22.03 -1.56 5.95
CA PRO A 19 21.15 -1.41 7.10
C PRO A 19 20.59 -2.79 7.47
N PRO A 20 20.45 -3.12 8.77
CA PRO A 20 19.93 -4.41 9.18
C PRO A 20 18.58 -4.61 8.49
N SER A 21 18.48 -5.74 7.77
CA SER A 21 17.25 -6.25 7.18
C SER A 21 16.15 -6.10 8.21
N THR A 22 15.29 -5.10 8.02
CA THR A 22 14.27 -4.75 9.01
C THR A 22 13.15 -5.75 8.84
N GLU A 23 13.28 -6.87 9.52
CA GLU A 23 12.29 -7.94 9.48
C GLU A 23 10.97 -7.39 10.00
N LEU A 24 9.98 -7.34 9.10
CA LEU A 24 8.65 -6.85 9.41
C LEU A 24 7.84 -8.00 10.01
N VAL A 25 7.21 -7.72 11.15
CA VAL A 25 6.34 -8.65 11.86
C VAL A 25 4.93 -8.09 11.92
N THR A 26 3.94 -8.98 11.85
CA THR A 26 2.53 -8.60 12.01
C THR A 26 2.06 -8.97 13.41
N ILE A 27 1.65 -7.96 14.18
CA ILE A 27 1.14 -8.12 15.56
C ILE A 27 -0.32 -7.70 15.66
N THR A 28 -1.05 -8.23 16.65
CA THR A 28 -2.44 -7.83 16.94
C THR A 28 -2.50 -6.91 18.15
N LEU A 29 -2.88 -5.65 17.97
CA LEU A 29 -3.11 -4.68 19.03
C LEU A 29 -4.60 -4.59 19.38
N ASN A 30 -4.97 -4.50 20.66
CA ASN A 30 -6.38 -4.33 21.05
C ASN A 30 -6.71 -2.86 21.33
N TYR A 31 -7.64 -2.27 20.58
CA TYR A 31 -8.12 -0.88 20.79
C TYR A 31 -9.65 -0.81 20.80
N LYS A 32 -10.22 -0.22 21.87
CA LYS A 32 -11.69 -0.10 22.06
C LYS A 32 -12.45 -1.44 21.86
N GLY A 33 -11.87 -2.53 22.37
CA GLY A 33 -12.49 -3.87 22.34
C GLY A 33 -12.42 -4.58 20.97
N LYS A 34 -11.61 -4.10 20.04
CA LYS A 34 -11.35 -4.75 18.74
C LYS A 34 -9.86 -5.07 18.63
N GLY A 35 -9.50 -6.16 17.95
CA GLY A 35 -8.11 -6.50 17.61
C GLY A 35 -7.71 -5.92 16.26
N TYR A 36 -6.50 -5.38 16.15
CA TYR A 36 -5.94 -4.64 15.02
C TYR A 36 -4.63 -5.28 14.59
N LEU A 37 -4.58 -5.81 13.36
CA LEU A 37 -3.34 -6.29 12.77
C LEU A 37 -2.50 -5.10 12.28
N VAL A 38 -1.27 -4.99 12.78
CA VAL A 38 -0.31 -3.94 12.44
C VAL A 38 0.99 -4.60 12.01
N THR A 39 1.57 -4.14 10.90
CA THR A 39 2.87 -4.62 10.43
C THR A 39 3.92 -3.56 10.69
N VAL A 40 4.93 -3.91 11.49
CA VAL A 40 6.00 -3.02 11.95
C VAL A 40 7.31 -3.81 12.06
N ASP A 41 8.43 -3.13 12.25
CA ASP A 41 9.67 -3.81 12.60
C ASP A 41 9.59 -4.45 13.99
N MET A 42 10.46 -5.44 14.24
CA MET A 42 10.46 -6.24 15.45
C MET A 42 10.65 -5.42 16.75
N TYR A 43 11.40 -4.32 16.68
CA TYR A 43 11.63 -3.45 17.84
C TYR A 43 10.36 -2.67 18.19
N THR A 44 9.75 -2.01 17.19
CA THR A 44 8.46 -1.34 17.34
C THR A 44 7.36 -2.31 17.77
N ALA A 45 7.38 -3.55 17.27
CA ALA A 45 6.42 -4.58 17.69
C ALA A 45 6.49 -4.86 19.19
N THR A 46 7.71 -4.94 19.73
CA THR A 46 7.96 -5.20 21.15
C THR A 46 7.44 -4.04 21.99
N GLU A 47 7.78 -2.80 21.63
CA GLU A 47 7.29 -1.61 22.35
C GLU A 47 5.75 -1.51 22.35
N LEU A 48 5.10 -1.83 21.22
CA LEU A 48 3.64 -1.79 21.11
C LEU A 48 2.93 -2.92 21.87
N LEU A 49 3.59 -4.05 22.06
CA LEU A 49 3.04 -5.15 22.88
C LEU A 49 3.16 -4.86 24.37
N ASP A 50 4.23 -4.17 24.78
CA ASP A 50 4.53 -3.87 26.19
C ASP A 50 3.77 -2.65 26.71
N ASP A 51 3.52 -1.63 25.88
CA ASP A 51 2.81 -0.42 26.29
C ASP A 51 1.45 -0.28 25.59
N LYS A 52 0.38 -0.59 26.35
CA LYS A 52 -0.99 -0.43 25.89
C LYS A 52 -1.30 1.01 25.47
N LYS A 53 -0.89 2.04 26.21
CA LYS A 53 -1.19 3.44 25.84
C LYS A 53 -0.45 3.82 24.56
N LEU A 54 0.77 3.34 24.39
CA LEU A 54 1.53 3.50 23.15
C LEU A 54 0.83 2.79 21.99
N ALA A 55 0.33 1.57 22.18
CA ALA A 55 -0.44 0.83 21.17
C ALA A 55 -1.73 1.56 20.77
N GLU A 56 -2.49 2.06 21.75
CA GLU A 56 -3.71 2.85 21.50
C GLU A 56 -3.36 4.14 20.73
N LYS A 57 -2.33 4.85 21.17
CA LYS A 57 -1.80 6.04 20.48
C LYS A 57 -1.24 5.72 19.11
N TYR A 58 -0.65 4.55 18.90
CA TYR A 58 -0.10 4.11 17.62
C TYR A 58 -1.20 3.77 16.63
N VAL A 59 -2.26 3.08 17.06
CA VAL A 59 -3.44 2.82 16.24
C VAL A 59 -4.15 4.14 15.89
N GLU A 60 -4.25 5.05 16.85
CA GLU A 60 -4.83 6.38 16.66
C GLU A 60 -3.94 7.27 15.76
N ASN A 61 -2.63 7.28 15.96
CA ASN A 61 -1.67 8.03 15.14
C ASN A 61 -1.38 7.40 13.79
N ALA A 62 -1.42 6.09 13.61
CA ALA A 62 -1.32 5.48 12.27
C ALA A 62 -2.53 5.88 11.42
N TYR A 63 -3.69 6.05 12.07
CA TYR A 63 -4.88 6.61 11.46
C TYR A 63 -4.74 8.12 11.17
N TYR A 64 -4.16 8.91 12.10
CA TYR A 64 -4.00 10.38 11.95
C TYR A 64 -2.77 10.85 11.14
N SER A 65 -1.59 10.27 11.34
CA SER A 65 -0.37 10.56 10.55
C SER A 65 -0.55 10.26 9.07
N PHE A 66 -1.43 9.31 8.73
CA PHE A 66 -1.84 9.08 7.36
C PHE A 66 -2.72 10.22 6.82
N LEU A 67 -3.70 10.70 7.59
CA LEU A 67 -4.53 11.86 7.22
C LEU A 67 -3.68 13.15 7.09
N GLU A 68 -2.64 13.31 7.92
CA GLU A 68 -1.64 14.37 7.76
C GLU A 68 -0.72 14.14 6.55
N SER A 69 -0.39 12.89 6.23
CA SER A 69 0.34 12.55 5.01
C SER A 69 -0.46 12.84 3.74
N GLU A 70 -1.79 12.68 3.74
CA GLU A 70 -2.64 13.14 2.62
C GLU A 70 -2.53 14.66 2.40
N ALA A 71 -2.42 15.43 3.49
CA ALA A 71 -2.25 16.88 3.44
C ALA A 71 -0.86 17.30 2.92
N ASN A 72 0.18 16.52 3.21
CA ASN A 72 1.56 16.77 2.76
C ASN A 72 1.87 16.22 1.35
N TYR A 73 1.46 14.99 1.02
CA TYR A 73 1.66 14.37 -0.29
C TYR A 73 0.87 15.05 -1.42
N GLY A 74 -0.27 15.67 -1.09
CA GLY A 74 -1.06 16.46 -2.04
C GLY A 74 -0.43 17.81 -2.41
N ASN A 75 0.42 18.37 -1.54
CA ASN A 75 0.94 19.74 -1.67
C ASN A 75 2.38 19.84 -2.18
N ASN A 76 3.12 18.72 -2.26
CA ASN A 76 4.49 18.75 -2.77
C ASN A 76 4.51 18.85 -4.30
N LYS A 77 4.24 20.07 -4.82
CA LYS A 77 4.28 20.43 -6.24
C LYS A 77 5.65 20.21 -6.90
N ASN A 78 6.67 19.86 -6.12
CA ASN A 78 8.06 19.75 -6.55
C ASN A 78 8.55 18.31 -6.79
N ASP A 79 7.74 17.28 -6.50
CA ASP A 79 8.16 15.91 -6.82
C ASP A 79 7.91 15.61 -8.30
N LYS A 80 8.82 16.11 -9.15
CA LYS A 80 8.76 16.00 -10.62
C LYS A 80 8.76 14.54 -11.11
N ASN A 81 9.06 13.59 -10.23
CA ASN A 81 9.20 12.18 -10.56
C ASN A 81 7.90 11.37 -10.37
N VAL A 82 6.86 11.96 -9.75
CA VAL A 82 5.62 11.22 -9.45
C VAL A 82 4.50 11.62 -10.41
N LYS A 83 3.94 10.63 -11.11
CA LYS A 83 2.90 10.80 -12.12
C LYS A 83 1.52 10.78 -11.49
N LYS A 84 0.72 11.83 -11.75
CA LYS A 84 -0.64 11.91 -11.24
C LYS A 84 -1.63 11.12 -12.09
N VAL A 85 -2.24 10.11 -11.47
CA VAL A 85 -3.16 9.16 -12.11
C VAL A 85 -4.57 9.17 -11.51
N TRP A 86 -5.48 8.53 -12.22
CA TRP A 86 -6.92 8.47 -12.03
C TRP A 86 -7.53 9.85 -11.89
N ARG A 87 -7.28 10.67 -12.91
CA ARG A 87 -7.88 12.00 -13.01
C ARG A 87 -9.38 11.84 -13.26
N SER A 88 -10.16 12.73 -12.65
CA SER A 88 -11.63 12.71 -12.74
C SER A 88 -12.17 13.18 -14.09
N LYS A 89 -11.35 13.83 -14.91
CA LYS A 89 -11.70 14.30 -16.26
C LYS A 89 -10.70 13.77 -17.27
N GLY A 90 -11.20 13.37 -18.44
CA GLY A 90 -10.41 12.89 -19.56
C GLY A 90 -10.52 11.39 -19.79
N LYS A 91 -9.94 10.94 -20.91
CA LYS A 91 -9.77 9.51 -21.20
C LYS A 91 -8.64 8.94 -20.32
N PRO A 92 -8.72 7.67 -19.89
CA PRO A 92 -7.61 7.01 -19.24
C PRO A 92 -6.35 7.11 -20.11
N THR A 93 -5.23 7.44 -19.48
CA THR A 93 -3.91 7.48 -20.10
C THR A 93 -3.21 6.13 -19.93
N GLU A 94 -2.13 5.90 -20.67
CA GLU A 94 -1.27 4.72 -20.48
C GLU A 94 -0.72 4.63 -19.05
N ASP A 95 -0.44 5.77 -18.41
CA ASP A 95 -0.05 5.81 -17.00
C ASP A 95 -1.20 5.42 -16.06
N ASP A 96 -2.45 5.73 -16.41
CA ASP A 96 -3.62 5.22 -15.66
C ASP A 96 -3.74 3.71 -15.75
N GLU A 97 -3.42 3.13 -16.90
CA GLU A 97 -3.46 1.69 -17.12
C GLU A 97 -2.36 0.98 -16.33
N ARG A 98 -1.11 1.45 -16.44
CA ARG A 98 0.01 0.93 -15.63
C ARG A 98 -0.26 1.04 -14.14
N ALA A 99 -0.74 2.20 -13.68
CA ALA A 99 -1.11 2.39 -12.28
C ALA A 99 -2.26 1.48 -11.85
N THR A 100 -3.23 1.21 -12.73
CA THR A 100 -4.33 0.27 -12.43
C THR A 100 -3.83 -1.16 -12.34
N SER A 101 -2.91 -1.56 -13.21
CA SER A 101 -2.28 -2.88 -13.15
C SER A 101 -1.52 -3.07 -11.84
N LEU A 102 -0.66 -2.11 -11.48
CA LEU A 102 0.05 -2.13 -10.20
C LEU A 102 -0.92 -2.17 -9.00
N PHE A 103 -1.96 -1.34 -9.03
CA PHE A 103 -2.98 -1.32 -7.98
C PHE A 103 -3.63 -2.70 -7.77
N LEU A 104 -3.97 -3.41 -8.85
CA LEU A 104 -4.53 -4.75 -8.77
C LEU A 104 -3.51 -5.78 -8.29
N GLN A 105 -2.24 -5.68 -8.72
CA GLN A 105 -1.16 -6.53 -8.20
C GLN A 105 -0.99 -6.35 -6.69
N LEU A 106 -0.96 -5.11 -6.19
CA LEU A 106 -0.90 -4.82 -4.77
C LEU A 106 -2.14 -5.32 -4.03
N ARG A 107 -3.32 -5.16 -4.62
CA ARG A 107 -4.56 -5.72 -4.05
C ARG A 107 -4.51 -7.25 -3.94
N HIS A 108 -3.90 -7.92 -4.91
CA HIS A 108 -3.69 -9.37 -4.88
C HIS A 108 -2.60 -9.77 -3.86
N LYS A 109 -1.49 -9.03 -3.78
CA LYS A 109 -0.44 -9.18 -2.74
C LYS A 109 -1.03 -9.19 -1.33
N TYR A 110 -2.01 -8.31 -1.07
CA TYR A 110 -2.71 -8.24 0.22
C TYR A 110 -3.97 -9.12 0.32
N ALA A 111 -4.23 -10.04 -0.63
CA ALA A 111 -5.50 -10.77 -0.71
C ALA A 111 -5.84 -11.53 0.59
N LYS A 112 -4.86 -12.19 1.20
CA LYS A 112 -5.03 -12.88 2.49
C LYS A 112 -5.50 -11.92 3.58
N ALA A 113 -4.82 -10.80 3.76
CA ALA A 113 -5.18 -9.78 4.74
C ALA A 113 -6.57 -9.16 4.47
N PHE A 114 -6.99 -9.05 3.21
CA PHE A 114 -8.34 -8.60 2.85
C PHE A 114 -9.45 -9.62 3.17
N SER A 115 -9.11 -10.92 3.22
CA SER A 115 -10.04 -12.01 3.54
C SER A 115 -10.24 -12.19 5.05
N GLU A 116 -9.26 -11.78 5.85
CA GLU A 116 -9.29 -11.87 7.31
C GLU A 116 -10.37 -10.94 7.91
N LYS A 117 -11.18 -11.47 8.84
CA LYS A 117 -12.32 -10.74 9.43
C LYS A 117 -11.90 -9.58 10.32
N ASN A 118 -10.73 -9.67 10.96
CA ASN A 118 -10.25 -8.71 11.96
C ASN A 118 -9.26 -7.69 11.39
N THR A 119 -9.08 -7.66 10.07
CA THR A 119 -8.15 -6.73 9.43
C THR A 119 -8.82 -5.41 9.10
N PHE A 120 -8.14 -4.31 9.42
CA PHE A 120 -8.57 -2.99 9.02
C PHE A 120 -8.35 -2.80 7.53
N LYS A 121 -9.36 -3.20 6.74
CA LYS A 121 -9.33 -3.08 5.28
C LYS A 121 -9.00 -1.66 4.81
N HIS A 122 -9.29 -0.64 5.61
CA HIS A 122 -8.88 0.72 5.32
C HIS A 122 -7.36 0.91 5.38
N CYS A 123 -6.67 0.36 6.38
CA CYS A 123 -5.21 0.36 6.46
C CYS A 123 -4.56 -0.34 5.26
N LEU A 124 -5.18 -1.41 4.74
CA LEU A 124 -4.69 -2.08 3.53
C LEU A 124 -4.79 -1.18 2.29
N TRP A 125 -5.91 -0.48 2.10
CA TRP A 125 -6.05 0.48 1.00
C TRP A 125 -5.04 1.63 1.11
N ILE A 126 -4.77 2.07 2.32
CA ILE A 126 -3.77 3.08 2.64
C ILE A 126 -2.37 2.59 2.27
N GLN A 127 -2.02 1.37 2.70
CA GLN A 127 -0.75 0.74 2.36
C GLN A 127 -0.57 0.61 0.85
N ILE A 128 -1.62 0.18 0.13
CA ILE A 128 -1.61 0.14 -1.33
C ILE A 128 -1.35 1.53 -1.92
N ALA A 129 -2.03 2.56 -1.41
CA ALA A 129 -1.85 3.93 -1.89
C ALA A 129 -0.43 4.45 -1.67
N LYS A 130 0.18 4.10 -0.53
CA LYS A 130 1.59 4.42 -0.23
C LYS A 130 2.53 3.72 -1.21
N GLU A 131 2.38 2.41 -1.42
CA GLU A 131 3.24 1.68 -2.37
C GLU A 131 3.06 2.16 -3.81
N MET A 132 1.86 2.58 -4.20
CA MET A 132 1.65 3.26 -5.48
C MET A 132 2.41 4.58 -5.56
N TYR A 133 2.43 5.37 -4.49
CA TYR A 133 3.18 6.62 -4.47
C TYR A 133 4.69 6.37 -4.56
N ASP A 134 5.20 5.43 -3.76
CA ASP A 134 6.62 5.05 -3.70
C ASP A 134 7.13 4.52 -5.06
N THR A 135 6.23 3.97 -5.88
CA THR A 135 6.53 3.51 -7.26
C THR A 135 6.32 4.58 -8.33
N GLY A 136 6.04 5.82 -7.93
CA GLY A 136 5.91 6.96 -8.84
C GLY A 136 4.49 7.26 -9.30
N TYR A 137 3.45 6.70 -8.67
CA TYR A 137 2.05 6.98 -8.99
C TYR A 137 1.31 7.72 -7.88
N ASN A 138 1.03 9.00 -8.13
CA ASN A 138 0.28 9.84 -7.21
C ASN A 138 -1.23 9.72 -7.48
N ILE A 139 -1.93 9.06 -6.57
CA ILE A 139 -3.39 9.00 -6.56
C ILE A 139 -4.05 10.01 -5.62
N PHE A 140 -3.27 10.73 -4.81
CA PHE A 140 -3.77 11.76 -3.89
C PHE A 140 -4.45 12.91 -4.63
N SER A 141 -5.52 13.44 -4.03
CA SER A 141 -6.31 14.51 -4.60
C SER A 141 -6.89 15.36 -3.48
N HIS A 142 -6.75 16.68 -3.58
CA HIS A 142 -7.40 17.61 -2.64
C HIS A 142 -8.94 17.49 -2.59
N LYS A 143 -9.55 16.91 -3.64
CA LYS A 143 -11.01 16.77 -3.74
C LYS A 143 -11.55 15.48 -3.17
N GLU A 144 -10.70 14.48 -2.95
CA GLU A 144 -11.14 13.15 -2.56
C GLU A 144 -10.03 12.41 -1.82
N ASN A 145 -10.38 11.91 -0.62
CA ASN A 145 -9.51 11.06 0.18
C ASN A 145 -9.14 9.78 -0.61
N VAL A 146 -7.88 9.40 -0.52
CA VAL A 146 -7.26 8.32 -1.29
C VAL A 146 -7.84 6.95 -0.97
N LEU A 147 -8.30 6.71 0.27
CA LEU A 147 -9.05 5.52 0.65
C LEU A 147 -10.31 5.40 -0.20
N THR A 148 -11.09 6.49 -0.26
CA THR A 148 -12.32 6.56 -1.06
C THR A 148 -12.01 6.34 -2.53
N LYS A 149 -10.93 6.94 -3.03
CA LYS A 149 -10.51 6.81 -4.42
C LYS A 149 -10.10 5.38 -4.77
N CYS A 150 -9.29 4.73 -3.94
CA CYS A 150 -8.91 3.31 -4.10
C CYS A 150 -10.14 2.41 -4.10
N LYS A 151 -11.02 2.58 -3.12
CA LYS A 151 -12.28 1.81 -3.01
C LYS A 151 -13.15 1.99 -4.25
N LYS A 152 -13.42 3.23 -4.65
CA LYS A 152 -14.23 3.52 -5.85
C LYS A 152 -13.61 2.93 -7.11
N ARG A 153 -12.28 3.03 -7.27
CA ARG A 153 -11.58 2.46 -8.41
C ARG A 153 -11.74 0.94 -8.45
N PHE A 154 -11.49 0.27 -7.33
CA PHE A 154 -11.67 -1.18 -7.23
C PHE A 154 -13.13 -1.59 -7.44
N SER A 155 -14.09 -0.94 -6.80
CA SER A 155 -15.52 -1.22 -6.96
C SER A 155 -15.95 -1.10 -8.41
N LYS A 156 -15.51 -0.07 -9.14
CA LYS A 156 -15.84 0.08 -10.57
C LYS A 156 -15.32 -1.10 -11.40
N LEU A 157 -14.08 -1.51 -11.17
CA LEU A 157 -13.46 -2.65 -11.85
C LEU A 157 -14.18 -3.97 -11.50
N ALA A 158 -14.41 -4.21 -10.21
CA ALA A 158 -15.11 -5.38 -9.71
C ALA A 158 -16.54 -5.48 -10.26
N THR A 159 -17.30 -4.38 -10.28
CA THR A 159 -18.64 -4.35 -10.87
C THR A 159 -18.61 -4.69 -12.36
N SER A 160 -17.62 -4.19 -13.11
CA SER A 160 -17.47 -4.52 -14.53
C SER A 160 -17.21 -6.02 -14.73
N TYR A 161 -16.36 -6.61 -13.89
CA TYR A 161 -16.07 -8.04 -13.89
C TYR A 161 -17.31 -8.88 -13.53
N VAL A 162 -18.01 -8.54 -12.44
CA VAL A 162 -19.21 -9.28 -12.02
C VAL A 162 -20.29 -9.26 -13.10
N LYS A 163 -20.56 -8.10 -13.70
CA LYS A 163 -21.52 -7.97 -14.81
C LYS A 163 -21.15 -8.81 -16.02
N TYR A 164 -19.85 -8.91 -16.32
CA TYR A 164 -19.38 -9.78 -17.39
C TYR A 164 -19.61 -11.25 -17.05
N MET A 165 -19.28 -11.68 -15.83
CA MET A 165 -19.51 -13.06 -15.39
C MET A 165 -20.99 -13.44 -15.34
N GLU A 166 -21.88 -12.52 -14.97
CA GLU A 166 -23.34 -12.71 -15.03
C GLU A 166 -23.81 -12.91 -16.48
N HIS A 167 -23.27 -12.14 -17.42
CA HIS A 167 -23.58 -12.25 -18.84
C HIS A 167 -23.13 -13.59 -19.42
N VAL A 168 -21.90 -14.01 -19.14
CA VAL A 168 -21.33 -15.28 -19.62
C VAL A 168 -22.13 -16.49 -19.11
N LYS A 169 -22.73 -16.40 -17.91
CA LYS A 169 -23.56 -17.47 -17.34
C LYS A 169 -24.97 -17.53 -17.91
N THR A 170 -25.40 -16.53 -18.68
CA THR A 170 -26.77 -16.46 -19.23
C THR A 170 -26.85 -17.28 -20.52
N PRO A 171 -27.67 -18.35 -20.58
CA PRO A 171 -27.82 -19.14 -21.80
C PRO A 171 -28.36 -18.29 -22.96
N GLY A 172 -27.71 -18.37 -24.12
CA GLY A 172 -28.11 -17.62 -25.32
C GLY A 172 -27.68 -16.15 -25.37
N ALA A 173 -26.87 -15.69 -24.41
CA ALA A 173 -26.25 -14.36 -24.48
C ALA A 173 -25.23 -14.29 -25.62
N GLU A 174 -25.16 -13.13 -26.29
CA GLU A 174 -24.19 -12.89 -27.37
C GLU A 174 -22.75 -12.95 -26.84
N ALA A 175 -21.78 -13.22 -27.71
CA ALA A 175 -20.38 -13.17 -27.30
C ALA A 175 -20.01 -11.71 -26.95
N ARG A 176 -19.55 -11.48 -25.71
CA ARG A 176 -19.07 -10.18 -25.24
C ARG A 176 -17.58 -10.26 -24.96
N GLU A 177 -16.86 -9.19 -25.30
CA GLU A 177 -15.45 -9.07 -24.92
C GLU A 177 -15.29 -8.92 -23.40
N PRO A 178 -14.23 -9.54 -22.82
CA PRO A 178 -13.93 -9.40 -21.42
C PRO A 178 -13.57 -7.94 -21.06
N PRO A 179 -13.92 -7.49 -19.85
CA PRO A 179 -13.60 -6.14 -19.42
C PRO A 179 -12.08 -5.96 -19.24
N PRO A 180 -11.58 -4.71 -19.23
CA PRO A 180 -10.19 -4.43 -18.91
C PRO A 180 -9.76 -5.07 -17.59
N PHE A 181 -8.53 -5.59 -17.56
CA PHE A 181 -7.93 -6.25 -16.39
C PHE A 181 -8.69 -7.50 -15.91
N PHE A 182 -9.42 -8.19 -16.80
CA PHE A 182 -10.18 -9.40 -16.47
C PHE A 182 -9.34 -10.44 -15.72
N ASP A 183 -8.17 -10.81 -16.24
CA ASP A 183 -7.33 -11.87 -15.64
C ASP A 183 -6.93 -11.53 -14.20
N GLN A 184 -6.53 -10.29 -13.96
CA GLN A 184 -6.16 -9.81 -12.63
C GLN A 184 -7.36 -9.81 -11.68
N LEU A 185 -8.54 -9.44 -12.17
CA LEU A 185 -9.77 -9.48 -11.37
C LEU A 185 -10.25 -10.91 -11.11
N GLN A 186 -10.10 -11.82 -12.07
CA GLN A 186 -10.36 -13.26 -11.90
C GLN A 186 -9.48 -13.84 -10.78
N LEU A 187 -8.20 -13.47 -10.72
CA LEU A 187 -7.29 -13.88 -9.64
C LEU A 187 -7.69 -13.33 -8.25
N ILE A 188 -8.38 -12.19 -8.19
CA ILE A 188 -8.75 -11.52 -6.94
C ILE A 188 -10.17 -11.92 -6.47
N LEU A 189 -11.10 -12.10 -7.41
CA LEU A 189 -12.54 -12.24 -7.17
C LEU A 189 -13.11 -13.58 -7.60
N GLY A 190 -12.39 -14.35 -8.41
CA GLY A 190 -12.83 -15.65 -8.94
C GLY A 190 -12.43 -16.84 -8.08
N ALA A 191 -11.75 -16.62 -6.97
CA ALA A 191 -11.43 -17.62 -5.94
C ALA A 191 -12.60 -17.84 -4.97
#